data_AF-A0A5M9HYB9-F1
#
_entry.id   AF-A0A5M9HYB9-F1
#
_cell.length_a   1.000
_cell.length_b   1.000
_cell.length_c   1.000
_cell.angle_alpha   90.00
_cell.angle_beta   90.00
_cell.angle_gamma   90.00
#
_symmetry.space_group_name_H-M   'P 1'
#
loop_
_entity.id
_entity.type
_entity.pdbx_description
1 polymer ?
#
loop_
_entity_poly.entity_id
_entity_poly.type
_entity_poly.pdbx_seq_one_letter_code
_entity_poly.pdbx_strand_id
1 'polypeptide(L)'
;MLAKLIDGALSYAPRKIIIDGKTIFNPGDDVLRGQGYKDVETSEAPAVSTQTQQAVPSWTEQENKIVQSWELKPAQPDPTVALQEIQTQAVLAQIAESDDKTLGIQCMALFPVWKRGNYVVGDVRTDPDTGYPYECIVAHDSITNTGDDWTIKNRALWSAWHSRKKEYALPWEKPETGTSGIYHVGEYMIWTDGTVKKCLRDTNFSPEEYPADWEDA
;
A
#
# COMPACT_ATOMS: atom_id res chain seq x y z
N MET A 1 -43.49 9.10 3.69
CA MET A 1 -42.63 10.29 3.51
C MET A 1 -42.59 10.64 2.03
N LEU A 2 -42.54 11.93 1.70
CA LEU A 2 -42.47 12.41 0.32
C LEU A 2 -41.02 12.72 -0.09
N ALA A 3 -40.62 12.33 -1.30
CA ALA A 3 -39.31 12.60 -1.86
C ALA A 3 -39.38 12.78 -3.38
N LYS A 4 -38.27 13.23 -3.97
CA LYS A 4 -38.07 13.33 -5.42
C LYS A 4 -36.70 12.76 -5.77
N LEU A 5 -36.53 12.25 -6.99
CA LEU A 5 -35.21 11.93 -7.52
C LEU A 5 -34.56 13.18 -8.13
N ILE A 6 -33.34 13.48 -7.68
CA ILE A 6 -32.49 14.55 -8.22
C ILE A 6 -31.19 13.87 -8.63
N ASP A 7 -30.89 13.86 -9.93
CA ASP A 7 -29.72 13.19 -10.51
C ASP A 7 -29.57 11.71 -10.06
N GLY A 8 -30.71 11.02 -9.93
CA GLY A 8 -30.76 9.62 -9.47
C GLY A 8 -30.66 9.42 -7.95
N ALA A 9 -30.45 10.49 -7.17
CA ALA A 9 -30.41 10.44 -5.71
C ALA A 9 -31.78 10.78 -5.09
N LEU A 10 -32.17 10.07 -4.04
CA LEU A 10 -33.39 10.35 -3.28
C LEU A 10 -33.21 11.64 -2.47
N SER A 11 -34.09 12.62 -2.70
CA SER A 11 -34.13 13.88 -1.97
C SER A 11 -35.48 14.06 -1.28
N TYR A 12 -35.49 14.04 0.05
CA TYR A 12 -36.73 14.18 0.84
C TYR A 12 -37.32 15.59 0.74
N ALA A 13 -38.64 15.67 0.88
CA ALA A 13 -39.37 16.94 0.91
C ALA A 13 -38.76 17.91 1.93
N PRO A 14 -38.33 19.11 1.50
CA PRO A 14 -37.75 20.10 2.39
C PRO A 14 -38.85 20.77 3.22
N ARG A 15 -38.48 21.29 4.40
CA ARG A 15 -39.41 22.06 5.26
C ARG A 15 -39.75 23.45 4.71
N LYS A 16 -39.11 23.86 3.62
CA LYS A 16 -39.31 25.15 2.96
C LYS A 16 -39.21 24.95 1.44
N ILE A 17 -40.19 25.48 0.71
CA ILE A 17 -40.17 25.57 -0.75
C ILE A 17 -40.49 26.99 -1.20
N ILE A 18 -40.09 27.31 -2.43
CA ILE A 18 -40.41 28.58 -3.09
C ILE A 18 -41.26 28.26 -4.32
N ILE A 19 -42.49 28.79 -4.35
CA ILE A 19 -43.40 28.68 -5.49
C ILE A 19 -43.80 30.10 -5.87
N ASP A 20 -43.61 30.48 -7.14
CA ASP A 20 -43.97 31.80 -7.68
C ASP A 20 -43.43 32.98 -6.84
N GLY A 21 -42.18 32.85 -6.36
CA GLY A 21 -41.53 33.86 -5.52
C GLY A 21 -42.03 33.95 -4.07
N LYS A 22 -43.01 33.12 -3.67
CA LYS A 22 -43.50 33.02 -2.29
C LYS A 22 -42.85 31.86 -1.56
N THR A 23 -42.42 32.12 -0.33
CA THR A 23 -41.91 31.08 0.56
C THR A 23 -43.07 30.37 1.24
N ILE A 24 -43.14 29.04 1.11
CA ILE A 24 -44.06 28.19 1.85
C ILE A 24 -43.25 27.39 2.86
N PHE A 25 -43.62 27.53 4.13
CA PHE A 25 -43.06 26.77 5.24
C PHE A 25 -43.96 25.58 5.54
N ASN A 26 -43.35 24.42 5.81
CA ASN A 26 -44.04 23.15 6.08
C ASN A 26 -45.17 22.88 5.06
N PRO A 27 -44.83 22.84 3.75
CA PRO A 27 -45.83 22.64 2.71
C PRO A 27 -46.62 21.35 2.94
N GLY A 28 -47.93 21.41 2.68
CA GLY A 28 -48.79 20.23 2.69
C GLY A 28 -48.43 19.24 1.59
N ASP A 29 -48.85 18.00 1.75
CA ASP A 29 -48.57 16.92 0.79
C ASP A 29 -49.11 17.22 -0.62
N ASP A 30 -50.23 17.92 -0.73
CA ASP A 30 -50.81 18.37 -2.00
C ASP A 30 -49.89 19.36 -2.72
N VAL A 31 -49.35 20.33 -1.99
CA VAL A 31 -48.38 21.31 -2.51
C VAL A 31 -47.11 20.61 -2.95
N LEU A 32 -46.61 19.67 -2.14
CA LEU A 32 -45.41 18.89 -2.45
C LEU A 32 -45.62 18.00 -3.69
N ARG A 33 -46.75 17.30 -3.79
CA ARG A 33 -47.07 16.48 -4.98
C ARG A 33 -47.17 17.33 -6.25
N GLY A 34 -47.72 18.55 -6.14
CA GLY A 34 -47.71 19.53 -7.22
C GLY A 34 -46.30 19.95 -7.68
N GLN A 35 -45.28 19.82 -6.83
CA GLN A 35 -43.86 20.07 -7.17
C GLN A 35 -43.11 18.79 -7.61
N GLY A 36 -43.83 17.67 -7.75
CA GLY A 36 -43.29 16.39 -8.20
C GLY A 36 -42.69 15.53 -7.08
N TYR A 37 -43.01 15.80 -5.81
CA TYR A 37 -42.69 14.89 -4.72
C TYR A 37 -43.67 13.71 -4.69
N LYS A 38 -43.17 12.51 -4.42
CA LYS A 38 -43.90 11.23 -4.46
C LYS A 38 -43.69 10.44 -3.18
N ASP A 39 -44.60 9.51 -2.88
CA ASP A 39 -44.46 8.63 -1.72
C ASP A 39 -43.24 7.73 -1.86
N VAL A 40 -42.49 7.53 -0.78
CA VAL A 40 -41.34 6.63 -0.76
C VAL A 40 -41.74 5.29 -0.15
N GLU A 41 -41.49 4.22 -0.90
CA GLU A 41 -41.64 2.83 -0.45
C GLU A 41 -40.26 2.22 -0.22
N THR A 42 -39.97 1.83 1.01
CA THR A 42 -38.69 1.23 1.42
C THR A 42 -38.86 -0.26 1.72
N SER A 43 -37.79 -1.03 1.53
CA SER A 43 -37.71 -2.44 1.90
C SER A 43 -36.48 -2.70 2.76
N GLU A 44 -36.48 -3.77 3.54
CA GLU A 44 -35.30 -4.17 4.31
C GLU A 44 -34.15 -4.58 3.37
N ALA A 45 -32.93 -4.27 3.78
CA ALA A 45 -31.74 -4.72 3.05
C ALA A 45 -31.67 -6.25 3.05
N PRO A 46 -31.29 -6.89 1.93
CA PRO A 46 -31.03 -8.32 1.91
C PRO A 46 -29.87 -8.66 2.86
N ALA A 47 -29.94 -9.82 3.51
CA ALA A 47 -28.84 -10.34 4.30
C ALA A 47 -27.64 -10.65 3.38
N VAL A 48 -26.52 -9.98 3.59
CA VAL A 48 -25.28 -10.17 2.83
C VAL A 48 -24.10 -10.36 3.77
N SER A 49 -23.07 -11.06 3.30
CA SER A 49 -21.78 -11.08 3.99
C SER A 49 -21.09 -9.74 3.79
N THR A 50 -20.94 -8.96 4.85
CA THR A 50 -20.28 -7.66 4.81
C THR A 50 -18.79 -7.73 4.48
N GLN A 51 -18.19 -8.93 4.48
CA GLN A 51 -16.82 -9.17 4.05
C GLN A 51 -16.68 -9.22 2.52
N THR A 52 -17.74 -9.58 1.80
CA THR A 52 -17.69 -9.78 0.34
C THR A 52 -18.63 -8.89 -0.42
N GLN A 53 -19.72 -8.44 0.21
CA GLN A 53 -20.78 -7.67 -0.42
C GLN A 53 -21.35 -6.60 0.49
N GLN A 54 -21.94 -5.59 -0.14
CA GLN A 54 -22.77 -4.57 0.50
C GLN A 54 -24.04 -4.40 -0.33
N ALA A 55 -25.17 -4.22 0.35
CA ALA A 55 -26.42 -3.86 -0.29
C ALA A 55 -26.52 -2.33 -0.35
N VAL A 56 -26.50 -1.77 -1.55
CA VAL A 56 -26.60 -0.32 -1.78
C VAL A 56 -28.03 -0.01 -2.23
N PRO A 57 -28.73 0.95 -1.59
CA PRO A 57 -30.08 1.29 -2.01
C PRO A 57 -30.04 2.01 -3.37
N SER A 58 -30.90 1.59 -4.27
CA SER A 58 -31.19 2.25 -5.54
C SER A 58 -32.67 2.60 -5.59
N TRP A 59 -33.03 3.61 -6.37
CA TRP A 59 -34.37 4.17 -6.36
C TRP A 59 -34.94 4.22 -7.77
N THR A 60 -36.14 3.71 -7.93
CA THR A 60 -36.87 3.78 -9.19
C THR A 60 -38.11 4.64 -9.02
N GLU A 61 -38.25 5.65 -9.86
CA GLU A 61 -39.43 6.49 -9.88
C GLU A 61 -40.55 5.81 -10.68
N GLN A 62 -41.72 5.69 -10.05
CA GLN A 62 -42.96 5.24 -10.65
C GLN A 62 -43.96 6.40 -10.71
N GLU A 63 -45.17 6.18 -11.22
CA GLU A 63 -46.17 7.23 -11.43
C GLU A 63 -46.46 8.05 -10.15
N ASN A 64 -46.76 7.38 -9.03
CA ASN A 64 -47.15 8.03 -7.78
C ASN A 64 -46.18 7.79 -6.60
N LYS A 65 -45.12 7.01 -6.81
CA LYS A 65 -44.20 6.59 -5.76
C LYS A 65 -42.77 6.44 -6.26
N ILE A 66 -41.82 6.48 -5.33
CA ILE A 66 -40.42 6.11 -5.53
C ILE A 66 -40.18 4.84 -4.73
N VAL A 67 -39.73 3.78 -5.40
CA VAL A 67 -39.54 2.46 -4.80
C VAL A 67 -38.06 2.17 -4.62
N GLN A 68 -37.69 1.72 -3.42
CA GLN A 68 -36.35 1.25 -3.10
C GLN A 68 -36.12 -0.15 -3.68
N SER A 69 -34.98 -0.33 -4.32
CA SER A 69 -34.39 -1.62 -4.66
C SER A 69 -32.98 -1.70 -4.08
N TRP A 70 -32.39 -2.90 -4.06
CA TRP A 70 -31.04 -3.12 -3.53
C TRP A 70 -30.11 -3.62 -4.63
N GLU A 71 -29.00 -2.93 -4.81
CA GLU A 71 -27.89 -3.37 -5.67
C GLU A 71 -26.82 -4.01 -4.79
N LEU A 72 -26.46 -5.26 -5.09
CA LEU A 72 -25.36 -5.93 -4.38
C LEU A 72 -24.04 -5.57 -5.03
N LYS A 73 -23.22 -4.79 -4.32
CA LYS A 73 -21.87 -4.44 -4.75
C LYS A 73 -20.84 -5.24 -3.95
N PRO A 74 -19.62 -5.45 -4.47
CA PRO A 74 -18.52 -5.91 -3.65
C PRO A 74 -18.36 -5.02 -2.41
N ALA A 75 -18.05 -5.63 -1.27
CA ALA A 75 -17.73 -4.90 -0.06
C ALA A 75 -16.57 -3.93 -0.37
N GLN A 76 -16.70 -2.68 0.07
CA GLN A 76 -15.53 -1.80 0.09
C GLN A 76 -14.62 -2.25 1.23
N PRO A 77 -13.29 -2.15 1.08
CA PRO A 77 -12.39 -2.36 2.21
C PRO A 77 -12.75 -1.38 3.33
N ASP A 78 -12.61 -1.82 4.57
CA ASP A 78 -12.79 -0.96 5.73
C ASP A 78 -11.89 0.28 5.58
N PRO A 79 -12.42 1.51 5.62
CA PRO A 79 -11.63 2.73 5.43
C PRO A 79 -10.45 2.83 6.40
N THR A 80 -10.58 2.29 7.60
CA THR A 80 -9.52 2.26 8.62
C THR A 80 -8.39 1.32 8.21
N VAL A 81 -8.74 0.14 7.71
CA VAL A 81 -7.76 -0.85 7.21
C VAL A 81 -7.03 -0.29 6.00
N ALA A 82 -7.77 0.28 5.04
CA ALA A 82 -7.17 0.89 3.85
C ALA A 82 -6.22 2.04 4.22
N LEU A 83 -6.61 2.90 5.17
CA LEU A 83 -5.73 3.98 5.67
C LEU A 83 -4.48 3.42 6.35
N GLN A 84 -4.62 2.37 7.16
CA GLN A 84 -3.51 1.75 7.84
C GLN A 84 -2.51 1.11 6.85
N GLU A 85 -3.00 0.46 5.80
CA GLU A 85 -2.17 -0.09 4.72
C GLU A 85 -1.40 1.01 3.98
N ILE A 86 -2.08 2.10 3.62
CA ILE A 86 -1.45 3.27 2.97
C ILE A 86 -0.37 3.87 3.87
N GLN A 87 -0.66 4.05 5.16
CA GLN A 87 0.31 4.57 6.14
C GLN A 87 1.52 3.64 6.29
N THR A 88 1.29 2.33 6.37
CA THR A 88 2.36 1.33 6.46
C THR A 88 3.26 1.39 5.22
N GLN A 89 2.68 1.42 4.03
CA GLN A 89 3.43 1.50 2.78
C GLN A 89 4.24 2.80 2.67
N ALA A 90 3.68 3.93 3.12
CA ALA A 90 4.37 5.22 3.15
C ALA A 90 5.57 5.20 4.11
N VAL A 91 5.43 4.59 5.29
CA VAL A 91 6.54 4.44 6.24
C VAL A 91 7.62 3.52 5.67
N LEU A 92 7.26 2.40 5.05
CA LEU A 92 8.24 1.49 4.42
C LEU A 92 8.99 2.17 3.27
N ALA A 93 8.33 3.01 2.47
CA ALA A 93 8.98 3.79 1.43
C ALA A 93 10.00 4.78 2.01
N GLN A 94 9.65 5.50 3.09
CA GLN A 94 10.59 6.41 3.76
C GLN A 94 11.79 5.67 4.35
N ILE A 95 11.58 4.47 4.91
CA ILE A 95 12.66 3.62 5.40
C ILE A 95 13.55 3.16 4.24
N ALA A 96 12.95 2.78 3.11
CA ALA A 96 13.68 2.34 1.92
C ALA A 96 14.55 3.45 1.33
N GLU A 97 14.08 4.70 1.34
CA GLU A 97 14.82 5.88 0.84
C GLU A 97 15.91 6.38 1.79
N SER A 98 15.95 5.90 3.04
CA SER A 98 16.98 6.30 4.01
C SER A 98 18.38 5.84 3.57
N ASP A 99 19.39 6.70 3.70
CA ASP A 99 20.80 6.30 3.54
C ASP A 99 21.28 5.37 4.65
N ASP A 100 20.67 5.46 5.84
CA ASP A 100 20.91 4.54 6.94
C ASP A 100 19.83 3.44 6.92
N LYS A 101 20.20 2.25 6.44
CA LYS A 101 19.29 1.11 6.33
C LYS A 101 19.04 0.39 7.65
N THR A 102 19.66 0.82 8.76
CA THR A 102 19.58 0.15 10.06
C THR A 102 18.13 -0.08 10.52
N LEU A 103 17.28 0.94 10.43
CA LEU A 103 15.87 0.80 10.83
C LEU A 103 15.14 -0.22 9.96
N GLY A 104 15.40 -0.20 8.66
CA GLY A 104 14.82 -1.15 7.71
C GLY A 104 15.25 -2.59 7.96
N ILE A 105 16.52 -2.81 8.29
CA ILE A 105 17.01 -4.13 8.71
C ILE A 105 16.36 -4.57 10.03
N GLN A 106 16.25 -3.68 11.00
CA GLN A 106 15.60 -3.96 12.29
C GLN A 106 14.13 -4.39 12.11
N CYS A 107 13.42 -3.83 11.14
CA CYS A 107 12.04 -4.17 10.83
C CYS A 107 11.88 -4.97 9.52
N MET A 108 12.90 -5.74 9.11
CA MET A 108 12.93 -6.35 7.77
C MET A 108 11.74 -7.28 7.48
N ALA A 109 11.15 -7.88 8.52
CA ALA A 109 9.95 -8.72 8.41
C ALA A 109 8.69 -7.98 7.90
N LEU A 110 8.71 -6.65 7.87
CA LEU A 110 7.62 -5.84 7.30
C LEU A 110 7.71 -5.73 5.77
N PHE A 111 8.89 -5.95 5.18
CA PHE A 111 9.04 -5.91 3.73
C PHE A 111 8.51 -7.19 3.07
N PRO A 112 7.91 -7.07 1.87
CA PRO A 112 7.38 -8.22 1.17
C PRO A 112 8.50 -9.19 0.77
N VAL A 113 8.24 -10.49 0.94
CA VAL A 113 9.12 -11.56 0.46
C VAL A 113 9.18 -11.52 -1.07
N TRP A 114 10.38 -11.69 -1.62
CA TRP A 114 10.60 -11.75 -3.05
C TRP A 114 9.86 -12.94 -3.68
N LYS A 115 9.27 -12.68 -4.85
CA LYS A 115 8.65 -13.69 -5.73
C LYS A 115 8.91 -13.32 -7.18
N ARG A 116 8.71 -14.24 -8.13
CA ARG A 116 8.79 -13.82 -9.54
C ARG A 116 7.75 -12.73 -9.84
N GLY A 117 8.17 -11.65 -10.50
CA GLY A 117 7.36 -10.45 -10.71
C GLY A 117 8.07 -9.37 -11.51
N ASN A 118 7.34 -8.27 -11.71
CA ASN A 118 7.87 -7.03 -12.28
C ASN A 118 8.32 -6.10 -11.15
N TYR A 119 9.55 -5.59 -11.26
CA TYR A 119 10.23 -4.79 -10.26
C TYR A 119 10.75 -3.49 -10.86
N VAL A 120 10.67 -2.42 -10.07
CA VAL A 120 11.23 -1.10 -10.42
C VAL A 120 12.40 -0.77 -9.49
N VAL A 121 13.25 0.19 -9.90
CA VAL A 121 14.35 0.65 -9.06
C VAL A 121 13.80 1.21 -7.74
N GLY A 122 14.43 0.84 -6.62
CA GLY A 122 14.01 1.20 -5.26
C GLY A 122 13.01 0.23 -4.62
N ASP A 123 12.49 -0.76 -5.35
CA ASP A 123 11.71 -1.84 -4.74
C ASP A 123 12.54 -2.59 -3.70
N VAL A 124 12.02 -2.76 -2.49
CA VAL A 124 12.68 -3.55 -1.43
C VAL A 124 11.97 -4.87 -1.24
N ARG A 125 12.70 -5.98 -1.25
CA ARG A 125 12.18 -7.33 -0.97
C ARG A 125 13.08 -8.09 -0.02
N THR A 126 12.50 -9.03 0.71
CA THR A 126 13.28 -9.97 1.53
C THR A 126 13.55 -11.26 0.76
N ASP A 127 14.76 -11.80 0.88
CA ASP A 127 15.10 -13.09 0.31
C ASP A 127 14.34 -14.20 1.06
N PRO A 128 13.71 -15.15 0.34
CA PRO A 128 12.84 -16.16 0.96
C PRO A 128 13.58 -17.18 1.84
N ASP A 129 14.88 -17.36 1.65
CA ASP A 129 15.69 -18.33 2.41
C ASP A 129 16.29 -17.70 3.67
N THR A 130 16.72 -16.45 3.57
CA THR A 130 17.46 -15.75 4.64
C THR A 130 16.63 -14.70 5.38
N GLY A 131 15.57 -14.18 4.76
CA GLY A 131 14.78 -13.05 5.25
C GLY A 131 15.45 -11.69 5.11
N TYR A 132 16.66 -11.61 4.51
CA TYR A 132 17.41 -10.35 4.43
C TYR A 132 16.87 -9.42 3.35
N PRO A 133 16.85 -8.09 3.60
CA PRO A 133 16.34 -7.12 2.65
C PRO A 133 17.36 -6.80 1.55
N TYR A 134 16.85 -6.67 0.33
CA TYR A 134 17.59 -6.21 -0.84
C TYR A 134 16.76 -5.16 -1.58
N GLU A 135 17.47 -4.23 -2.20
CA GLU A 135 16.88 -3.17 -3.01
C GLU A 135 17.14 -3.42 -4.49
N CYS A 136 16.08 -3.33 -5.29
CA CYS A 136 16.15 -3.43 -6.73
C CYS A 136 16.90 -2.22 -7.30
N ILE A 137 17.99 -2.46 -8.01
CA ILE A 137 18.85 -1.41 -8.60
C ILE A 137 18.69 -1.28 -10.11
N VAL A 138 18.04 -2.27 -10.75
CA VAL A 138 17.76 -2.28 -12.18
C VAL A 138 16.32 -2.75 -12.39
N ALA A 139 15.48 -1.93 -13.00
CA ALA A 139 14.10 -2.30 -13.31
C ALA A 139 14.06 -3.52 -14.24
N HIS A 140 13.26 -4.54 -13.88
CA HIS A 140 13.19 -5.79 -14.61
C HIS A 140 11.88 -6.54 -14.38
N ASP A 141 11.60 -7.48 -15.27
CA ASP A 141 10.51 -8.44 -15.12
C ASP A 141 11.07 -9.87 -15.07
N SER A 142 11.04 -10.48 -13.90
CA SER A 142 11.51 -11.85 -13.70
C SER A 142 10.45 -12.91 -14.07
N ILE A 143 9.27 -12.52 -14.59
CA ILE A 143 8.31 -13.45 -15.19
C ILE A 143 8.67 -13.70 -16.64
N THR A 144 8.93 -12.63 -17.40
CA THR A 144 9.33 -12.71 -18.82
C THR A 144 10.75 -13.19 -19.00
N ASN A 145 11.65 -12.83 -18.08
CA ASN A 145 13.01 -13.36 -18.07
C ASN A 145 13.07 -14.67 -17.27
N THR A 146 13.10 -15.79 -18.00
CA THR A 146 12.93 -17.13 -17.44
C THR A 146 14.22 -17.81 -16.99
N GLY A 147 15.39 -17.17 -17.16
CA GLY A 147 16.66 -17.70 -16.66
C GLY A 147 16.63 -17.94 -15.14
N ASP A 148 17.43 -18.90 -14.69
CA ASP A 148 17.53 -19.26 -13.26
C ASP A 148 18.22 -18.19 -12.42
N ASP A 149 18.92 -17.25 -13.07
CA ASP A 149 19.62 -16.12 -12.47
C ASP A 149 18.73 -14.88 -12.25
N TRP A 150 17.48 -14.89 -12.72
CA TRP A 150 16.51 -13.79 -12.49
C TRP A 150 15.86 -13.91 -11.11
N THR A 151 16.69 -13.84 -10.09
CA THR A 151 16.31 -13.97 -8.67
C THR A 151 16.86 -12.82 -7.84
N ILE A 152 16.36 -12.70 -6.60
CA ILE A 152 16.90 -11.74 -5.61
C ILE A 152 18.39 -11.95 -5.28
N LYS A 153 18.96 -13.10 -5.64
CA LYS A 153 20.37 -13.41 -5.43
C LYS A 153 21.30 -12.79 -6.49
N ASN A 154 20.72 -12.22 -7.55
CA ASN A 154 21.49 -11.57 -8.60
C ASN A 154 21.88 -10.15 -8.20
N ARG A 155 23.17 -9.95 -7.89
CA ARG A 155 23.71 -8.66 -7.42
C ARG A 155 23.72 -7.56 -8.49
N ALA A 156 23.50 -7.89 -9.76
CA ALA A 156 23.28 -6.93 -10.85
C ALA A 156 21.88 -6.32 -10.85
N LEU A 157 20.94 -6.99 -10.19
CA LEU A 157 19.54 -6.58 -10.12
C LEU A 157 19.18 -6.11 -8.71
N TRP A 158 19.84 -6.65 -7.69
CA TRP A 158 19.51 -6.47 -6.27
C TRP A 158 20.74 -6.14 -5.42
N SER A 159 20.74 -4.98 -4.78
CA SER A 159 21.76 -4.56 -3.83
C SER A 159 21.41 -4.99 -2.41
N ALA A 160 22.37 -5.56 -1.68
CA ALA A 160 22.22 -5.82 -0.26
C ALA A 160 22.12 -4.51 0.53
N TRP A 161 21.41 -4.55 1.66
CA TRP A 161 21.42 -3.47 2.65
C TRP A 161 22.45 -3.74 3.73
N HIS A 162 23.06 -2.68 4.25
CA HIS A 162 24.01 -2.77 5.36
C HIS A 162 23.58 -1.86 6.51
N SER A 163 23.84 -2.31 7.73
CA SER A 163 23.49 -1.57 8.94
C SER A 163 24.64 -0.67 9.37
N ARG A 164 24.33 0.49 9.96
CA ARG A 164 25.28 1.35 10.70
C ARG A 164 25.33 1.03 12.21
N LYS A 165 24.78 -0.12 12.60
CA LYS A 165 24.84 -0.69 13.95
C LYS A 165 25.24 -2.15 13.91
N LYS A 166 26.22 -2.52 14.73
CA LYS A 166 26.75 -3.88 14.78
C LYS A 166 25.72 -4.95 15.17
N GLU A 167 24.72 -4.59 15.98
CA GLU A 167 23.67 -5.51 16.42
C GLU A 167 22.76 -5.95 15.27
N TYR A 168 22.76 -5.21 14.15
CA TYR A 168 21.99 -5.50 12.94
C TYR A 168 22.91 -5.74 11.73
N ALA A 169 24.18 -6.08 11.96
CA ALA A 169 25.08 -6.46 10.88
C ALA A 169 24.54 -7.71 10.17
N LEU A 170 24.51 -7.67 8.84
CA LEU A 170 24.16 -8.82 8.01
C LEU A 170 25.44 -9.55 7.56
N PRO A 171 25.36 -10.84 7.19
CA PRO A 171 26.50 -11.56 6.63
C PRO A 171 27.12 -10.82 5.46
N TRP A 172 28.45 -10.90 5.36
CA TRP A 172 29.16 -10.34 4.23
C TRP A 172 28.65 -10.92 2.92
N GLU A 173 28.41 -10.01 2.00
CA GLU A 173 28.20 -10.34 0.60
C GLU A 173 29.18 -9.59 -0.29
N LYS A 174 29.66 -10.27 -1.33
CA LYS A 174 30.52 -9.68 -2.35
C LYS A 174 29.71 -8.65 -3.14
N PRO A 175 30.08 -7.36 -3.11
CA PRO A 175 29.48 -6.37 -4.00
C PRO A 175 29.82 -6.75 -5.44
N GLU A 176 28.87 -6.52 -6.36
CA GLU A 176 29.21 -6.67 -7.77
C GLU A 176 30.21 -5.58 -8.18
N THR A 177 31.02 -5.83 -9.21
CA THR A 177 32.02 -4.89 -9.68
C THR A 177 31.38 -3.54 -10.05
N GLY A 178 31.61 -2.49 -9.25
CA GLY A 178 31.02 -1.17 -9.44
C GLY A 178 30.68 -0.48 -8.12
N THR A 179 29.60 0.31 -8.14
CA THR A 179 29.11 1.10 -6.99
C THR A 179 27.93 0.45 -6.26
N SER A 180 27.34 -0.60 -6.82
CA SER A 180 26.15 -1.24 -6.24
C SER A 180 26.54 -2.20 -5.12
N GLY A 181 25.86 -2.10 -3.98
CA GLY A 181 26.12 -2.95 -2.82
C GLY A 181 27.48 -2.74 -2.18
N ILE A 182 28.16 -1.62 -2.42
CA ILE A 182 29.41 -1.30 -1.69
C ILE A 182 29.11 -1.03 -0.22
N TYR A 183 30.09 -1.28 0.64
CA TYR A 183 29.98 -0.92 2.04
C TYR A 183 30.45 0.51 2.23
N HIS A 184 29.62 1.34 2.86
CA HIS A 184 29.94 2.72 3.20
C HIS A 184 30.58 2.84 4.59
N VAL A 185 31.31 3.93 4.82
CA VAL A 185 31.93 4.23 6.12
C VAL A 185 30.92 4.09 7.27
N GLY A 186 31.29 3.32 8.28
CA GLY A 186 30.49 3.09 9.48
C GLY A 186 29.43 1.99 9.33
N GLU A 187 29.32 1.34 8.18
CA GLU A 187 28.49 0.15 8.01
C GLU A 187 29.19 -1.10 8.57
N TYR A 188 28.39 -2.07 8.97
CA TYR A 188 28.84 -3.31 9.61
C TYR A 188 28.40 -4.53 8.82
N MET A 189 29.23 -5.57 8.85
CA MET A 189 28.90 -6.90 8.35
C MET A 189 29.43 -7.99 9.26
N ILE A 190 28.83 -9.18 9.18
CA ILE A 190 29.33 -10.40 9.82
C ILE A 190 30.24 -11.10 8.81
N TRP A 191 31.53 -11.20 9.12
CA TRP A 191 32.49 -11.87 8.26
C TRP A 191 32.31 -13.39 8.31
N THR A 192 32.95 -14.10 7.38
CA THR A 192 32.81 -15.56 7.21
C THR A 192 33.29 -16.37 8.42
N ASP A 193 34.12 -15.78 9.29
CA ASP A 193 34.57 -16.34 10.56
C ASP A 193 33.61 -16.04 11.74
N GLY A 194 32.51 -15.33 11.48
CA GLY A 194 31.52 -14.92 12.48
C GLY A 194 31.85 -13.64 13.23
N THR A 195 33.00 -13.01 12.97
CA THR A 195 33.35 -11.71 13.59
C THR A 195 32.60 -10.58 12.92
N VAL A 196 32.25 -9.55 13.69
CA VAL A 196 31.66 -8.33 13.13
C VAL A 196 32.79 -7.39 12.70
N LYS A 197 32.73 -6.96 11.44
CA LYS A 197 33.64 -5.95 10.89
C LYS A 197 32.89 -4.66 10.64
N LYS A 198 33.58 -3.54 10.81
CA LYS A 198 33.10 -2.20 10.47
C LYS A 198 33.92 -1.63 9.34
N CYS A 199 33.23 -1.07 8.36
CA CYS A 199 33.82 -0.41 7.20
C CYS A 199 34.38 0.96 7.60
N LEU A 200 35.66 1.20 7.30
CA LEU A 200 36.39 2.44 7.58
C LEU A 200 36.45 3.38 6.38
N ARG A 201 36.21 2.85 5.17
CA ARG A 201 36.25 3.58 3.90
C ARG A 201 35.34 2.90 2.90
N ASP A 202 34.56 3.69 2.14
CA ASP A 202 33.72 3.18 1.05
C ASP A 202 34.50 2.20 0.17
N THR A 203 34.05 0.93 0.16
CA THR A 203 34.81 -0.16 -0.42
C THR A 203 33.93 -1.28 -0.97
N ASN A 204 34.40 -1.90 -2.05
CA ASN A 204 33.87 -3.14 -2.61
C ASN A 204 34.80 -4.34 -2.35
N PHE A 205 35.88 -4.11 -1.59
CA PHE A 205 36.86 -5.12 -1.23
C PHE A 205 36.49 -5.75 0.12
N SER A 206 36.66 -7.06 0.22
CA SER A 206 36.53 -7.79 1.48
C SER A 206 37.68 -7.44 2.44
N PRO A 207 37.56 -7.79 3.74
CA PRO A 207 38.67 -7.70 4.68
C PRO A 207 39.91 -8.51 4.27
N GLU A 208 39.77 -9.54 3.44
CA GLU A 208 40.92 -10.31 2.93
C GLU A 208 41.59 -9.61 1.74
N GLU A 209 40.81 -8.97 0.87
CA GLU A 209 41.31 -8.24 -0.30
C GLU A 209 41.99 -6.92 0.11
N TYR A 210 41.41 -6.21 1.09
CA TYR A 210 41.93 -4.94 1.57
C TYR A 210 41.65 -4.71 3.06
N PRO A 211 42.44 -5.34 3.97
CA PRO A 211 42.20 -5.28 5.42
C PRO A 211 42.15 -3.86 6.01
N ALA A 212 42.85 -2.89 5.41
CA ALA A 212 42.91 -1.52 5.92
C ALA A 212 41.58 -0.76 5.82
N ASP A 213 40.61 -1.25 5.04
CA ASP A 213 39.26 -0.68 4.98
C ASP A 213 38.35 -1.19 6.12
N TRP A 214 38.84 -2.05 7.01
CA TRP A 214 38.01 -2.75 7.99
C TRP A 214 38.63 -2.78 9.39
N GLU A 215 37.78 -2.70 10.43
CA GLU A 215 38.16 -2.95 11.83
C GLU A 215 37.21 -3.96 12.50
N ASP A 216 37.70 -4.67 13.52
CA ASP A 216 36.87 -5.51 14.40
C ASP A 216 36.00 -4.65 15.33
N ALA A 217 34.74 -5.03 15.54
CA ALA A 217 33.72 -4.23 16.25
C ALA A 217 33.09 -4.88 17.51
#